data_AF-A0A3A6DWH5-F1
#
_entry.id   AF-A0A3A6DWH5-F1
#
_cell.length_a   1.000
_cell.length_b   1.000
_cell.length_c   1.000
_cell.angle_alpha   90.00
_cell.angle_beta   90.00
_cell.angle_gamma   90.00
#
_symmetry.space_group_name_H-M   'P 1'
#
loop_
_entity.id
_entity.type
_entity.pdbx_description
1 polymer ?
#
loop_
_entity_poly.entity_id
_entity_poly.type
_entity_poly.pdbx_seq_one_letter_code
_entity_poly.pdbx_strand_id
1 'polypeptide(L)'
;MKQNRIFDQNSSQKARSWHYNMDTNRAEAQFADGSAIAIDCLAIEDEYGNTPAQRAELDWLLYNKPLECVQLVLSGEIEHYLSLGCDHGKLKD
;
A
#
# COMPACT_ATOMS: atom_id res chain seq x y z
N MET A 1 -6.45 12.98 -22.67
CA MET A 1 -5.09 12.68 -22.18
C MET A 1 -5.23 11.70 -21.03
N LYS A 2 -5.18 10.39 -21.30
CA LYS A 2 -5.18 9.37 -20.25
C LYS A 2 -3.75 8.88 -20.13
N GLN A 3 -3.07 9.30 -19.09
CA GLN A 3 -1.68 8.93 -18.83
C GLN A 3 -1.70 7.47 -18.35
N ASN A 4 -1.66 6.56 -19.33
CA ASN A 4 -1.55 5.12 -19.13
C ASN A 4 -0.10 4.82 -18.72
N ARG A 5 0.27 5.16 -17.47
CA ARG A 5 1.54 4.71 -16.88
C ARG A 5 1.36 3.25 -16.49
N ILE A 6 1.54 2.38 -17.47
CA ILE A 6 1.94 0.99 -17.21
C ILE A 6 3.25 1.12 -16.42
N PHE A 7 3.21 0.71 -15.15
CA PHE A 7 4.37 0.65 -14.27
C PHE A 7 5.34 -0.38 -14.88
N ASP A 8 6.28 0.11 -15.69
CA ASP A 8 7.26 -0.73 -16.37
C ASP A 8 8.07 -1.45 -15.29
N GLN A 9 7.95 -2.77 -15.22
CA GLN A 9 8.62 -3.66 -14.26
C GLN A 9 10.15 -3.74 -14.49
N ASN A 10 10.77 -2.72 -15.09
CA ASN A 10 12.19 -2.69 -15.38
C ASN A 10 12.95 -1.86 -14.32
N SER A 11 13.38 -2.57 -13.27
CA SER A 11 14.51 -2.25 -12.37
C SER A 11 14.57 -0.93 -11.58
N SER A 12 13.79 0.12 -11.88
CA SER A 12 14.03 1.47 -11.31
C SER A 12 13.06 1.91 -10.22
N GLN A 13 11.97 1.17 -9.97
CA GLN A 13 10.97 1.52 -8.94
C GLN A 13 10.95 0.57 -7.74
N LYS A 14 11.98 -0.26 -7.58
CA LYS A 14 12.11 -1.13 -6.41
C LYS A 14 12.42 -0.27 -5.18
N ALA A 15 11.54 -0.27 -4.19
CA ALA A 15 11.82 0.46 -2.95
C ALA A 15 13.09 -0.14 -2.32
N ARG A 16 14.01 0.74 -1.95
CA ARG A 16 15.30 0.45 -1.33
C ARG A 16 15.15 0.17 0.16
N SER A 17 14.28 0.93 0.82
CA SER A 17 14.01 0.79 2.25
C SER A 17 12.58 1.20 2.56
N TRP A 18 12.05 0.58 3.61
CA TRP A 18 10.73 0.86 4.15
C TRP A 18 10.83 1.13 5.65
N HIS A 19 10.12 2.16 6.13
CA HIS A 19 9.98 2.44 7.55
C HIS A 19 8.53 2.84 7.85
N TYR A 20 7.91 2.18 8.83
CA TYR A 20 6.66 2.65 9.39
C TYR A 20 6.96 3.54 10.59
N ASN A 21 6.66 4.82 10.46
CA ASN A 21 6.84 5.80 11.51
C ASN A 21 5.61 5.79 12.42
N MET A 22 5.73 5.12 13.55
CA MET A 22 4.67 5.04 14.57
C MET A 22 4.29 6.42 15.14
N ASP A 23 5.22 7.38 15.14
CA ASP A 23 5.00 8.72 15.70
C ASP A 23 4.03 9.54 14.84
N THR A 24 4.11 9.36 13.52
CA THR A 24 3.28 10.08 12.55
C THR A 24 2.22 9.19 11.90
N ASN A 25 2.17 7.90 12.25
CA ASN A 25 1.30 6.88 11.66
C ASN A 25 1.45 6.80 10.12
N ARG A 26 2.66 7.07 9.63
CA ARG A 26 3.01 7.16 8.21
C ARG A 26 3.97 6.07 7.79
N ALA A 27 3.77 5.68 6.56
CA ALA A 27 4.39 4.56 5.91
C ALA A 27 5.36 5.15 4.86
N GLU A 28 6.66 5.15 5.15
CA GLU A 28 7.70 5.82 4.36
C GLU A 28 8.50 4.84 3.49
N ALA A 29 8.43 4.98 2.17
CA ALA A 29 9.24 4.23 1.19
C ALA A 29 10.30 5.13 0.60
N GLN A 30 11.54 4.65 0.62
CA GLN A 30 12.62 5.26 -0.14
C GLN A 30 12.95 4.39 -1.35
N PHE A 31 13.05 4.99 -2.52
CA PHE A 31 13.40 4.31 -3.77
C PHE A 31 14.90 4.30 -4.01
N ALA A 32 15.36 3.39 -4.88
CA ALA A 32 16.75 3.34 -5.29
C ALA A 32 17.22 4.65 -5.96
N ASP A 33 16.30 5.38 -6.58
CA ASP A 33 16.52 6.68 -7.21
C ASP A 33 16.68 7.84 -6.20
N GLY A 34 16.50 7.59 -4.90
CA GLY A 34 16.61 8.61 -3.83
C GLY A 34 15.31 9.37 -3.58
N SER A 35 14.28 9.17 -4.39
CA SER A 35 12.92 9.62 -4.09
C SER A 35 12.39 8.93 -2.83
N ALA A 36 11.65 9.65 -2.00
CA ALA A 36 10.93 9.09 -0.86
C ALA A 36 9.46 9.48 -0.94
N ILE A 37 8.59 8.56 -0.56
CA ILE A 37 7.16 8.81 -0.40
C ILE A 37 6.79 8.50 1.04
N ALA A 38 5.91 9.31 1.60
CA ALA A 38 5.26 9.03 2.86
C ALA A 38 3.78 8.86 2.56
N ILE A 39 3.23 7.70 2.92
CA ILE A 39 1.81 7.42 2.77
C ILE A 39 1.20 7.44 4.17
N ASP A 40 0.20 8.29 4.38
CA ASP A 40 -0.59 8.29 5.61
C ASP A 40 -1.48 7.05 5.62
N CYS A 41 -1.21 6.08 6.50
CA CYS A 41 -2.03 4.88 6.60
C CYS A 41 -3.51 5.21 6.83
N LEU A 42 -3.79 6.24 7.64
CA LEU A 42 -5.13 6.79 7.84
C LEU A 42 -5.81 7.21 6.54
N ALA A 43 -5.08 7.85 5.62
CA ALA A 43 -5.63 8.27 4.34
C ALA A 43 -5.89 7.06 3.43
N ILE A 44 -5.04 6.02 3.46
CA ILE A 44 -5.26 4.78 2.70
C ILE A 44 -6.49 4.03 3.25
N GLU A 45 -6.63 3.96 4.57
CA GLU A 45 -7.76 3.31 5.24
C GLU A 45 -9.08 4.07 5.03
N ASP A 46 -9.04 5.38 4.82
CA ASP A 46 -10.20 6.21 4.48
C ASP A 46 -10.55 6.09 2.99
N GLU A 47 -9.54 6.13 2.11
CA GLU A 47 -9.70 6.09 0.65
C GLU A 47 -10.14 4.69 0.17
N TYR A 48 -9.49 3.63 0.66
CA TYR A 48 -9.71 2.26 0.20
C TYR A 48 -10.44 1.36 1.19
N GLY A 49 -10.41 1.70 2.47
CA GLY A 49 -11.01 0.92 3.55
C GLY A 49 -12.52 1.11 3.73
N ASN A 50 -13.27 1.14 2.61
CA ASN A 50 -14.71 1.40 2.59
C ASN A 50 -15.53 0.31 3.29
N THR A 51 -15.02 -0.92 3.32
CA THR A 51 -15.65 -2.05 4.01
C THR A 51 -14.76 -2.63 5.11
N PRO A 52 -15.34 -3.29 6.14
CA PRO A 52 -14.56 -3.89 7.22
C PRO A 52 -13.54 -4.92 6.74
N ALA A 53 -13.89 -5.69 5.69
CA ALA A 53 -12.99 -6.67 5.09
C ALA A 53 -11.78 -5.99 4.43
N GLN A 54 -12.00 -4.93 3.65
CA GLN A 54 -10.92 -4.17 3.02
C GLN A 54 -10.00 -3.52 4.05
N ARG A 55 -10.56 -2.96 5.13
CA ARG A 55 -9.77 -2.41 6.24
C ARG A 55 -8.87 -3.45 6.89
N ALA A 56 -9.42 -4.61 7.22
CA ALA A 56 -8.65 -5.67 7.87
C ALA A 56 -7.57 -6.25 6.94
N GLU A 57 -7.84 -6.33 5.64
CA GLU A 57 -6.88 -6.77 4.63
C GLU A 57 -5.75 -5.74 4.43
N LEU A 58 -6.10 -4.45 4.43
CA LEU A 58 -5.15 -3.35 4.35
C LEU A 58 -4.26 -3.29 5.59
N ASP A 59 -4.83 -3.40 6.78
CA ASP A 59 -4.09 -3.46 8.04
C ASP A 59 -3.11 -4.65 8.06
N TRP A 60 -3.56 -5.83 7.63
CA TRP A 60 -2.70 -6.99 7.47
C TRP A 60 -1.55 -6.72 6.51
N LEU A 61 -1.81 -6.07 5.37
CA LEU A 61 -0.80 -5.71 4.37
C LEU A 61 0.23 -4.72 4.93
N LEU A 62 -0.22 -3.71 5.68
CA LEU A 62 0.66 -2.73 6.31
C LEU A 62 1.56 -3.38 7.37
N TYR A 63 1.04 -4.32 8.16
CA TYR A 63 1.82 -5.02 9.19
C TYR A 63 2.74 -6.12 8.64
N ASN A 64 2.25 -6.93 7.71
CA ASN A 64 2.98 -8.12 7.24
C ASN A 64 3.87 -7.80 6.03
N LYS A 65 3.37 -6.99 5.09
CA LYS A 65 3.97 -6.76 3.76
C LYS A 65 3.84 -5.29 3.31
N PRO A 66 4.36 -4.33 4.08
CA PRO A 66 4.13 -2.92 3.79
C PRO A 66 4.70 -2.47 2.45
N LEU A 67 5.80 -3.09 1.99
CA LEU A 67 6.37 -2.84 0.66
C LEU A 67 5.35 -3.13 -0.46
N GLU A 68 4.62 -4.24 -0.31
CA GLU A 68 3.62 -4.68 -1.28
C GLU A 68 2.42 -3.72 -1.26
N CYS A 69 1.99 -3.29 -0.06
CA CYS A 69 0.93 -2.27 0.10
C CYS A 69 1.25 -1.00 -0.66
N VAL A 70 2.47 -0.51 -0.52
CA VAL A 70 2.91 0.74 -1.15
C VAL A 70 3.01 0.62 -2.65
N GLN A 71 3.56 -0.49 -3.13
CA GLN A 71 3.58 -0.75 -4.57
C GLN A 71 2.17 -0.80 -5.14
N LEU A 72 1.23 -1.44 -4.44
CA LEU A 72 -0.17 -1.47 -4.84
C LEU A 72 -0.81 -0.08 -4.81
N VAL A 73 -0.56 0.75 -3.78
CA VAL A 73 -1.04 2.14 -3.70
C VAL A 73 -0.49 2.99 -4.84
N LEU A 74 0.81 2.90 -5.10
CA LEU A 74 1.48 3.68 -6.15
C LEU A 74 1.07 3.26 -7.56
N SER A 75 0.86 1.96 -7.76
CA SER A 75 0.33 1.43 -9.02
C SER A 75 -1.17 1.68 -9.18
N GLY A 76 -1.87 2.10 -8.11
CA GLY A 76 -3.33 2.21 -8.08
C GLY A 76 -4.05 0.87 -8.13
N GLU A 77 -3.32 -0.24 -7.91
CA GLU A 77 -3.87 -1.60 -7.94
C GLU A 77 -4.42 -2.05 -6.59
N ILE A 78 -4.20 -1.26 -5.52
CA ILE A 78 -4.66 -1.59 -4.18
C ILE A 78 -6.19 -1.70 -4.09
N GLU A 79 -6.92 -0.83 -4.80
CA GLU A 79 -8.39 -0.88 -4.82
C GLU A 79 -8.89 -2.21 -5.41
N HIS A 80 -8.21 -2.70 -6.45
CA HIS A 80 -8.54 -3.96 -7.10
C HIS A 80 -8.15 -5.16 -6.23
N TYR A 81 -6.97 -5.10 -5.58
CA TYR A 81 -6.54 -6.11 -4.62
C TYR A 81 -7.52 -6.25 -3.45
N LEU A 82 -7.96 -5.12 -2.89
CA LEU A 82 -8.92 -5.08 -1.79
C LEU A 82 -10.34 -5.50 -2.25
N SER A 83 -10.74 -5.16 -3.48
CA SER A 83 -12.03 -5.57 -4.05
C SER A 83 -12.09 -7.07 -4.36
N LEU A 84 -10.96 -7.73 -4.61
CA LEU A 84 -10.90 -9.18 -4.76
C LEU A 84 -11.30 -9.92 -3.48
N GLY A 85 -11.31 -9.23 -2.34
CA GLY A 85 -11.78 -9.76 -1.07
C GLY A 85 -10.93 -10.93 -0.62
N CYS A 86 -9.77 -10.65 -0.02
CA CYS A 86 -9.10 -11.66 0.77
C CYS A 86 -9.78 -11.78 2.13
N ASP A 87 -9.76 -13.00 2.69
CA ASP A 87 -10.34 -13.31 4.00
C ASP A 87 -9.25 -13.26 5.10
N HIS A 88 -8.07 -12.69 4.83
CA HIS A 88 -6.96 -12.70 5.82
C HIS A 88 -7.22 -11.73 6.96
N GLY A 89 -8.09 -10.75 6.74
CA GLY A 89 -8.63 -9.87 7.78
C GLY A 89 -9.66 -10.52 8.71
N LYS A 90 -10.10 -11.76 8.48
CA LYS A 90 -10.92 -12.45 9.48
C LYS A 90 -10.04 -12.86 10.65
N LEU A 91 -10.05 -12.01 11.69
CA LEU A 91 -9.88 -12.48 13.04
C LEU A 91 -10.96 -13.54 13.26
N LYS A 92 -10.58 -14.80 13.09
CA LYS A 92 -11.43 -15.94 13.42
C LYS A 92 -11.64 -15.85 14.93
N ASP A 93 -12.89 -15.59 15.32
CA ASP A 93 -13.41 -15.64 16.68
C ASP A 93 -12.73 -16.75 17.52
#